data_AF-A0A3S1HZL5-F1
#
_entry.id   AF-A0A3S1HZL5-F1
#
_cell.length_a   1.000
_cell.length_b   1.000
_cell.length_c   1.000
_cell.angle_alpha   90.00
_cell.angle_beta   90.00
_cell.angle_gamma   90.00
#
_symmetry.space_group_name_H-M   'P 1'
#
loop_
_entity.id
_entity.type
_entity.pdbx_description
1 polymer ?
#
loop_
_entity_poly.entity_id
_entity_poly.type
_entity_poly.pdbx_seq_one_letter_code
_entity_poly.pdbx_strand_id
1 'polypeptide(L)'
;MLDLEVTPERSLGNEQWEFVLGMPFYQAVNILKRQDSCIKGVQVWYSEANPLSLDLVLYLSQDGIKLIFDPVSQRLKIIEVNAMNKVKLKYCGVPFSTPQVKPTIEQVDQSFGATHPGDYIA
;
A
#
# COMPACT_ATOMS: atom_id res chain seq x y z
N MET A 1 3.77 -1.37 -14.37
CA MET A 1 4.18 -1.64 -12.99
C MET A 1 4.47 -0.31 -12.34
N LEU A 2 3.82 -0.02 -11.22
CA LEU A 2 4.03 1.23 -10.51
C LEU A 2 5.45 1.32 -9.90
N ASP A 3 5.94 2.54 -9.77
CA ASP A 3 7.21 2.89 -9.12
C ASP A 3 6.90 3.91 -8.02
N LEU A 4 6.96 3.45 -6.77
CA LEU A 4 6.39 4.15 -5.64
C LEU A 4 7.43 4.35 -4.53
N GLU A 5 7.34 5.51 -3.90
CA GLU A 5 8.04 5.89 -2.68
C GLU A 5 7.22 5.48 -1.46
N VAL A 6 7.87 4.77 -0.54
CA VAL A 6 7.34 4.47 0.78
C VAL A 6 7.76 5.58 1.72
N THR A 7 6.79 6.26 2.34
CA THR A 7 7.04 7.13 3.49
C THR A 7 6.51 6.42 4.74
N PRO A 8 7.38 5.86 5.58
CA PRO A 8 6.98 5.11 6.76
C PRO A 8 5.98 5.87 7.61
N GLU A 9 5.01 5.15 8.16
CA GLU A 9 3.96 5.69 9.03
C GLU A 9 3.07 6.78 8.39
N ARG A 10 3.22 7.05 7.08
CA ARG A 10 2.52 8.15 6.42
C ARG A 10 1.83 7.73 5.12
N SER A 11 2.58 7.25 4.13
CA SER A 11 2.05 7.20 2.75
C SER A 11 2.79 6.25 1.82
N LEU A 12 2.13 5.94 0.70
CA LEU A 12 2.70 5.26 -0.47
C LEU A 12 2.29 6.03 -1.74
N GLY A 13 3.25 6.44 -2.56
CA GLY A 13 2.94 7.31 -3.70
C GLY A 13 4.13 7.62 -4.59
N ASN A 14 4.01 8.67 -5.39
CA ASN A 14 5.08 9.28 -6.17
C ASN A 14 4.85 10.79 -6.25
N GLU A 15 5.58 11.49 -7.11
CA GLU A 15 5.50 12.96 -7.25
C GLU A 15 4.12 13.47 -7.72
N GLN A 16 3.31 12.62 -8.35
CA GLN A 16 2.02 13.01 -8.93
C GLN A 16 0.84 12.72 -8.01
N TRP A 17 0.95 11.69 -7.18
CA TRP A 17 -0.11 11.25 -6.29
C TRP A 17 0.42 10.42 -5.12
N GLU A 18 -0.30 10.45 -4.00
CA GLU A 18 0.01 9.62 -2.84
C GLU A 18 -1.26 9.13 -2.14
N PHE A 19 -1.22 7.89 -1.66
CA PHE A 19 -2.18 7.38 -0.69
C PHE A 19 -1.63 7.65 0.71
N VAL A 20 -2.39 8.36 1.54
CA VAL A 20 -1.95 8.82 2.86
C VAL A 20 -2.82 8.18 3.94
N LEU A 21 -2.20 7.66 4.99
CA LEU A 21 -2.92 7.15 6.15
C LEU A 21 -3.86 8.24 6.70
N GLY A 22 -5.07 7.83 7.06
CA GLY A 22 -6.16 8.70 7.48
C GLY A 22 -6.96 9.36 6.35
N MET A 23 -6.56 9.22 5.08
CA MET A 23 -7.30 9.83 3.98
C MET A 23 -8.70 9.20 3.82
N PRO A 24 -9.73 9.99 3.48
CA PRO A 24 -11.06 9.46 3.20
C PRO A 24 -11.09 8.57 1.95
N PHE A 25 -11.92 7.53 1.96
CA PHE A 25 -12.12 6.61 0.84
C PHE A 25 -12.36 7.31 -0.50
N TYR A 26 -13.22 8.33 -0.54
CA TYR A 26 -13.52 9.06 -1.77
C TYR A 26 -12.29 9.75 -2.39
N GLN A 27 -11.32 10.17 -1.57
CA GLN A 27 -10.08 10.79 -2.08
C GLN A 27 -9.21 9.75 -2.77
N ALA A 28 -9.06 8.57 -2.20
CA ALA A 28 -8.35 7.46 -2.84
C ALA A 28 -9.01 7.07 -4.17
N VAL A 29 -10.35 6.99 -4.22
CA VAL A 29 -11.09 6.75 -5.46
C VAL A 29 -10.85 7.85 -6.50
N ASN A 30 -10.78 9.12 -6.09
CA ASN A 30 -10.49 10.22 -6.99
C ASN A 30 -9.07 10.15 -7.57
N ILE A 31 -8.07 9.73 -6.77
CA ILE A 31 -6.71 9.46 -7.28
C ILE A 31 -6.77 8.35 -8.33
N LEU A 32 -7.40 7.21 -8.01
CA LEU A 32 -7.51 6.08 -8.92
C LEU A 32 -8.19 6.45 -10.25
N LYS A 33 -9.24 7.28 -10.21
CA LYS A 33 -9.91 7.80 -11.41
C LYS A 33 -9.03 8.71 -12.26
N ARG A 34 -8.20 9.55 -11.63
CA ARG A 34 -7.28 10.46 -12.33
C ARG A 34 -6.07 9.75 -12.91
N GLN A 35 -5.72 8.60 -12.34
CA GLN A 35 -4.56 7.79 -12.70
C GLN A 35 -4.98 6.51 -13.43
N ASP A 36 -6.15 6.50 -14.04
CA ASP A 36 -6.75 5.32 -14.66
C ASP A 36 -5.92 4.80 -15.84
N SER A 37 -5.11 5.64 -16.49
CA SER A 37 -4.14 5.21 -17.51
C SER A 37 -3.03 4.32 -16.95
N CYS A 38 -2.65 4.50 -15.68
CA CYS A 38 -1.48 3.88 -15.05
C CYS A 38 -1.87 2.75 -14.09
N ILE A 39 -2.93 2.98 -13.30
CA ILE A 39 -3.40 2.07 -12.25
C ILE A 39 -4.57 1.26 -12.82
N LYS A 40 -4.36 -0.05 -13.01
CA LYS A 40 -5.32 -0.94 -13.66
C LYS A 40 -5.71 -2.10 -12.72
N GLY A 41 -6.86 -2.71 -13.00
CA GLY A 41 -7.33 -3.86 -12.21
C GLY A 41 -7.70 -3.51 -10.77
N VAL A 42 -8.35 -2.36 -10.57
CA VAL A 42 -8.88 -1.93 -9.27
C VAL A 42 -10.14 -2.72 -8.94
N GLN A 43 -10.19 -3.30 -7.74
CA GLN A 43 -11.36 -3.98 -7.19
C GLN A 43 -11.78 -3.33 -5.88
N VAL A 44 -13.07 -3.38 -5.57
CA VAL A 44 -13.63 -2.94 -4.29
C VAL A 44 -14.15 -4.16 -3.56
N TRP A 45 -13.62 -4.43 -2.37
CA TRP A 45 -14.10 -5.52 -1.52
C TRP A 45 -14.82 -4.92 -0.31
N TYR A 46 -16.01 -5.43 -0.04
CA TYR A 46 -16.86 -5.02 1.07
C TYR A 46 -17.83 -6.16 1.41
N SER A 47 -18.46 -6.10 2.58
CA SER A 47 -19.49 -7.05 2.98
C SER A 47 -20.86 -6.40 2.97
N GLU A 48 -21.77 -6.88 2.13
CA GLU A 48 -23.18 -6.45 2.16
C GLU A 48 -23.88 -6.90 3.45
N ALA A 49 -23.54 -8.07 3.96
CA ALA A 49 -24.13 -8.62 5.19
C ALA A 49 -23.66 -7.87 6.45
N ASN A 50 -22.42 -7.36 6.45
CA ASN A 50 -21.80 -6.70 7.62
C ASN A 50 -21.04 -5.42 7.21
N PRO A 51 -21.72 -4.40 6.66
CA PRO A 51 -21.07 -3.27 6.00
C PRO A 51 -20.27 -2.35 6.93
N LEU A 52 -20.62 -2.32 8.22
CA LEU A 52 -19.95 -1.50 9.24
C LEU A 52 -19.00 -2.30 10.13
N SER A 53 -18.97 -3.64 9.99
CA SER A 53 -18.15 -4.52 10.82
C SER A 53 -16.92 -5.05 10.08
N LEU A 54 -16.96 -5.08 8.74
CA LEU A 54 -15.86 -5.56 7.91
C LEU A 54 -15.29 -4.42 7.07
N ASP A 55 -13.97 -4.31 7.07
CA ASP A 55 -13.23 -3.26 6.37
C ASP A 55 -13.59 -3.15 4.89
N LEU A 56 -13.55 -1.91 4.41
CA LEU A 56 -13.66 -1.60 2.99
C LEU A 56 -12.25 -1.64 2.38
N VAL A 57 -12.07 -2.37 1.28
CA VAL A 57 -10.74 -2.53 0.66
C VAL A 57 -10.77 -2.09 -0.80
N LEU A 58 -9.83 -1.22 -1.18
CA LEU A 58 -9.47 -1.02 -2.58
C LEU A 58 -8.25 -1.90 -2.88
N TYR A 59 -8.44 -2.88 -3.75
CA TYR A 59 -7.37 -3.79 -4.16
C TYR A 59 -6.89 -3.48 -5.57
N LEU A 60 -5.63 -3.06 -5.68
CA LEU A 60 -4.92 -2.78 -6.92
C LEU A 60 -4.24 -4.08 -7.37
N SER A 61 -5.02 -4.96 -8.01
CA SER A 61 -4.63 -6.37 -8.23
C SER A 61 -3.42 -6.58 -9.14
N GLN A 62 -3.14 -5.60 -10.01
CA GLN A 62 -1.98 -5.62 -10.90
C GLN A 62 -0.69 -5.16 -10.22
N ASP A 63 -0.80 -4.47 -9.09
CA ASP A 63 0.35 -3.91 -8.35
C ASP A 63 0.57 -4.59 -7.00
N GLY A 64 -0.40 -5.40 -6.53
CA GLY A 64 -0.27 -6.11 -5.25
C GLY A 64 -0.41 -5.20 -4.04
N ILE A 65 -1.29 -4.19 -4.14
CA ILE A 65 -1.50 -3.20 -3.08
C ILE A 65 -2.96 -3.26 -2.61
N LYS A 66 -3.18 -3.35 -1.31
CA LYS A 66 -4.48 -3.16 -0.68
C LYS A 66 -4.47 -1.87 0.14
N LEU A 67 -5.45 -1.02 -0.14
CA LEU A 67 -5.78 0.13 0.70
C LEU A 67 -6.97 -0.29 1.57
N ILE A 68 -6.75 -0.45 2.86
CA ILE A 68 -7.74 -0.96 3.81
C ILE A 68 -8.29 0.21 4.61
N PHE A 69 -9.60 0.41 4.52
CA PHE A 69 -10.31 1.50 5.15
C PHE A 69 -11.13 0.98 6.32
N ASP A 70 -11.13 1.76 7.41
CA ASP A 70 -12.05 1.54 8.52
C ASP A 70 -13.51 1.63 8.01
N PRO A 71 -14.39 0.68 8.34
CA PRO A 71 -15.71 0.57 7.73
C PRO A 71 -16.67 1.67 8.18
N VAL A 72 -16.44 2.26 9.37
CA VAL A 72 -17.31 3.29 9.93
C VAL A 72 -16.86 4.69 9.50
N SER A 73 -15.59 5.03 9.78
CA SER A 73 -15.02 6.34 9.47
C SER A 73 -14.60 6.50 8.01
N GLN A 74 -14.50 5.39 7.27
CA GLN A 74 -14.03 5.34 5.87
C GLN A 74 -12.67 6.01 5.67
N ARG A 75 -11.79 5.91 6.68
CA ARG A 75 -10.42 6.41 6.63
C ARG A 75 -9.45 5.28 6.35
N LEU A 76 -8.47 5.55 5.50
CA LEU A 76 -7.39 4.61 5.18
C LEU A 76 -6.60 4.32 6.46
N LYS A 77 -6.64 3.07 6.93
CA LYS A 77 -5.95 2.66 8.16
C LYS A 77 -4.71 1.82 7.89
N ILE A 78 -4.68 1.06 6.79
CA ILE A 78 -3.55 0.22 6.42
C ILE A 78 -3.31 0.33 4.91
N ILE A 79 -2.03 0.47 4.54
CA ILE A 79 -1.55 0.28 3.17
C ILE A 79 -0.73 -1.01 3.19
N GLU A 80 -1.30 -2.08 2.65
CA GLU A 80 -0.65 -3.40 2.59
C GLU A 80 -0.08 -3.63 1.19
N VAL A 81 1.21 -3.96 1.10
CA VAL A 81 1.83 -4.45 -0.14
C VAL A 81 2.06 -5.96 -0.01
N ASN A 82 1.24 -6.75 -0.69
CA ASN A 82 1.24 -8.21 -0.54
C ASN A 82 1.98 -8.96 -1.66
N ALA A 83 2.20 -8.33 -2.82
CA ALA A 83 2.93 -8.92 -3.93
C ALA A 83 4.04 -7.97 -4.38
N MET A 84 5.15 -7.97 -3.63
CA MET A 84 6.28 -7.06 -3.86
C MET A 84 6.98 -7.22 -5.22
N ASN A 85 6.72 -8.32 -5.95
CA ASN A 85 7.19 -8.52 -7.33
C ASN A 85 6.36 -7.78 -8.39
N LYS A 86 5.20 -7.22 -8.02
CA LYS A 86 4.28 -6.50 -8.91
C LYS A 86 4.39 -4.98 -8.83
N VAL A 87 5.29 -4.46 -8.00
CA VAL A 87 5.49 -3.03 -7.77
C VAL A 87 6.97 -2.76 -7.50
N LYS A 88 7.49 -1.61 -7.95
CA LYS A 88 8.80 -1.11 -7.51
C LYS A 88 8.61 -0.20 -6.30
N LEU A 89 9.40 -0.44 -5.25
CA LEU A 89 9.36 0.35 -4.03
C LEU A 89 10.72 0.99 -3.75
N LYS A 90 10.67 2.25 -3.33
CA LYS A 90 11.81 3.06 -2.94
C LYS A 90 11.60 3.64 -1.55
N TYR A 91 12.71 3.91 -0.88
CA TYR A 91 12.76 4.66 0.36
C TYR A 91 13.91 5.66 0.31
N CYS A 92 13.63 6.92 0.61
CA CYS A 92 14.54 8.05 0.39
C CYS A 92 15.13 8.05 -1.04
N GLY A 93 14.31 7.68 -2.03
CA GLY A 93 14.72 7.57 -3.44
C GLY A 93 15.58 6.33 -3.77
N VAL A 94 15.95 5.50 -2.79
CA VAL A 94 16.73 4.27 -2.99
C VAL A 94 15.80 3.08 -3.21
N PRO A 95 15.89 2.36 -4.35
CA PRO A 95 15.08 1.17 -4.58
C PRO A 95 15.47 0.02 -3.65
N PHE A 96 14.48 -0.57 -2.97
CA PHE A 96 14.66 -1.76 -2.13
C PHE A 96 13.83 -2.96 -2.58
N SER A 97 12.79 -2.75 -3.40
CA SER A 97 12.03 -3.81 -4.05
C SER A 97 11.86 -3.50 -5.52
N THR A 98 12.34 -4.39 -6.40
CA THR A 98 12.14 -4.32 -7.85
C THR A 98 11.95 -5.73 -8.41
N PRO A 99 11.50 -5.91 -9.68
CA PRO A 99 11.42 -7.24 -10.27
C PRO A 99 12.74 -8.01 -10.29
N GLN A 100 13.86 -7.28 -10.34
CA GLN A 100 15.21 -7.84 -10.35
C GLN A 100 15.78 -8.03 -8.94
N VAL A 101 15.34 -7.21 -7.99
CA VAL A 101 15.82 -7.20 -6.59
C VAL A 101 14.65 -7.53 -5.68
N LYS A 102 14.59 -8.78 -5.22
CA LYS A 102 13.63 -9.15 -4.19
C LYS A 102 14.05 -8.50 -2.87
N PRO A 103 13.13 -7.84 -2.16
CA PRO A 103 13.44 -7.27 -0.85
C PRO A 103 13.76 -8.41 0.12
N THR A 104 14.90 -8.31 0.81
CA THR A 104 15.22 -9.19 1.95
C THR A 104 14.87 -8.51 3.26
N ILE A 105 14.69 -9.29 4.34
CA ILE A 105 14.43 -8.74 5.68
C ILE A 105 15.58 -7.81 6.08
N GLU A 106 16.82 -8.18 5.79
CA GLU A 106 18.00 -7.38 6.12
C GLU A 106 18.00 -6.03 5.39
N GLN A 107 17.58 -6.00 4.12
CA GLN A 107 17.47 -4.74 3.36
C GLN A 107 16.35 -3.84 3.88
N VAL A 108 15.24 -4.43 4.31
CA VAL A 108 14.12 -3.70 4.94
C VAL A 108 14.57 -3.13 6.28
N ASP A 109 15.23 -3.92 7.14
CA ASP A 109 15.77 -3.47 8.42
C ASP A 109 16.82 -2.36 8.27
N GLN A 110 17.71 -2.47 7.27
CA GLN A 110 18.69 -1.43 6.95
C GLN A 110 18.02 -0.14 6.46
N SER A 111 16.93 -0.25 5.71
CA SER A 111 16.23 0.90 5.12
C SER A 111 15.37 1.62 6.16
N PHE A 112 14.56 0.88 6.92
CA PHE A 112 13.53 1.44 7.80
C PHE A 112 13.90 1.43 9.28
N GLY A 113 15.02 0.78 9.64
CA GLY A 113 15.37 0.49 11.02
C GLY A 113 14.69 -0.79 11.52
N ALA A 114 15.30 -1.44 12.50
CA ALA A 114 14.74 -2.66 13.09
C ALA A 114 13.41 -2.35 13.81
N THR A 115 12.35 -3.05 13.44
CA THR A 115 11.00 -2.87 14.03
C THR A 115 10.79 -3.65 15.34
N HIS A 116 11.77 -3.65 16.26
CA HIS A 116 11.85 -4.29 17.61
C HIS A 116 12.76 -5.54 17.73
N PRO A 117 13.30 -5.92 18.92
CA PRO A 117 14.36 -6.92 19.03
C PRO A 117 13.80 -8.26 18.56
N GLY A 118 14.48 -8.89 17.61
CA GLY A 118 13.95 -10.05 16.90
C GLY A 118 13.72 -11.25 17.80
N ASP A 119 12.49 -11.41 18.31
CA ASP A 119 12.00 -12.69 18.78
C ASP A 119 11.58 -13.50 17.56
N TYR A 120 12.56 -14.18 16.97
CA TYR A 120 12.29 -15.26 16.02
C TYR A 120 11.56 -16.37 16.77
N ILE A 121 10.28 -16.57 16.48
CA ILE A 121 9.57 -17.76 16.94
C ILE A 121 10.20 -18.95 16.19
N ALA A 122 10.94 -19.77 16.95
CA ALA A 122 11.54 -21.01 16.48
C ALA A 122 10.49 -22.08 16.14
#